data_AF-A0A2M7EAU1-F1
#
_entry.id   AF-A0A2M7EAU1-F1
#
_cell.length_a   1.000
_cell.length_b   1.000
_cell.length_c   1.000
_cell.angle_alpha   90.00
_cell.angle_beta   90.00
_cell.angle_gamma   90.00
#
_symmetry.space_group_name_H-M   'P 1'
#
loop_
_entity.id
_entity.type
_entity.pdbx_description
1 polymer ?
#
loop_
_entity_poly.entity_id
_entity_poly.type
_entity_poly.pdbx_seq_one_letter_code
_entity_poly.pdbx_strand_id
1 'polypeptide(L)'
;MEKKVWVISVNMGYGHQRTAYPLRNLTFEGKIINANDYQGIPEKDKAFWESMRRYYEALSRFSRIPLIGKATFSIYDEFQKILGFYPKRDLSKPNFALRQIYSLLKKGWGKDLIEKLKENPLPLISTFFTPAFMAEFFNYPGEIFCVVCDADISRTWAPINPGTSKIKYFAPTERVVERLKLYGVRSENIFLTGYPLPLENIGSEKMETLKEDLRHRILNLDPQKKYFEKYKILIEESLGALSEKSDHPLTIMFSVGGAGAQKEI
;
A
#
# COMPACT_ATOMS: atom_id res chain seq x y z
N MET A 1 -22.65 -3.87 -17.30
CA MET A 1 -22.77 -3.63 -15.86
C MET A 1 -21.36 -3.43 -15.33
N GLU A 2 -21.04 -2.27 -14.76
CA GLU A 2 -19.72 -2.04 -14.15
C GLU A 2 -19.49 -3.04 -13.02
N LYS A 3 -18.37 -3.77 -13.03
CA LYS A 3 -18.03 -4.68 -11.95
C LYS A 3 -17.62 -3.85 -10.73
N LYS A 4 -18.45 -3.86 -9.67
CA LYS A 4 -18.15 -3.22 -8.39
C LYS A 4 -17.35 -4.16 -7.48
N VAL A 5 -16.59 -3.58 -6.56
CA VAL A 5 -15.72 -4.31 -5.63
C VAL A 5 -15.84 -3.76 -4.22
N TRP A 6 -15.52 -4.58 -3.21
CA TRP A 6 -15.25 -4.10 -1.86
C TRP A 6 -13.84 -3.55 -1.79
N VAL A 7 -13.67 -2.24 -1.54
CA VAL A 7 -12.34 -1.67 -1.27
C VAL A 7 -12.17 -1.52 0.24
N ILE A 8 -11.18 -2.23 0.78
CA ILE A 8 -10.90 -2.29 2.22
C ILE A 8 -9.57 -1.61 2.54
N SER A 9 -9.61 -0.58 3.36
CA SER A 9 -8.44 0.16 3.86
C SER A 9 -8.33 0.04 5.39
N VAL A 10 -7.33 0.70 5.99
CA VAL A 10 -7.24 0.96 7.42
C VAL A 10 -6.84 2.42 7.67
N ASN A 11 -7.33 3.03 8.75
CA ASN A 11 -7.00 4.42 9.13
C ASN A 11 -5.96 4.49 10.27
N MET A 12 -4.78 3.89 10.05
CA MET A 12 -3.70 3.82 11.06
C MET A 12 -2.52 4.78 10.80
N GLY A 13 -2.61 5.67 9.81
CA GLY A 13 -1.56 6.67 9.52
C GLY A 13 -0.41 6.18 8.62
N TYR A 14 -0.59 5.06 7.89
CA TYR A 14 0.45 4.45 7.04
C TYR A 14 0.16 4.53 5.53
N GLY A 15 -0.62 5.52 5.09
CA GLY A 15 -0.88 5.74 3.67
C GLY A 15 -1.86 4.76 2.99
N HIS A 16 -2.41 3.77 3.70
CA HIS A 16 -3.36 2.81 3.12
C HIS A 16 -4.61 3.47 2.51
N GLN A 17 -5.10 4.55 3.12
CA GLN A 17 -6.22 5.34 2.58
C GLN A 17 -5.83 6.08 1.29
N ARG A 18 -4.59 6.57 1.20
CA ARG A 18 -4.06 7.20 -0.03
C ARG A 18 -4.06 6.20 -1.17
N THR A 19 -3.65 4.97 -0.91
CA THR A 19 -3.66 3.88 -1.90
C THR A 19 -5.08 3.45 -2.28
N ALA A 20 -6.04 3.53 -1.35
CA ALA A 20 -7.43 3.14 -1.61
C ALA A 20 -8.20 4.20 -2.42
N TYR A 21 -7.83 5.47 -2.27
CA TYR A 21 -8.52 6.61 -2.87
C TYR A 21 -8.61 6.58 -4.41
N PRO A 22 -7.56 6.21 -5.17
CA PRO A 22 -7.66 5.99 -6.62
C PRO A 22 -8.70 4.93 -7.03
N LEU A 23 -9.03 3.99 -6.15
CA LEU A 23 -9.94 2.88 -6.42
C LEU A 23 -11.41 3.22 -6.14
N ARG A 24 -11.72 4.44 -5.68
CA ARG A 24 -13.06 4.86 -5.22
C ARG A 24 -14.16 4.63 -6.26
N ASN A 25 -13.87 4.79 -7.56
CA ASN A 25 -14.87 4.62 -8.63
C ASN A 25 -15.31 3.16 -8.82
N LEU A 26 -14.48 2.21 -8.36
CA LEU A 26 -14.76 0.78 -8.41
C LEU A 26 -15.62 0.30 -7.23
N THR A 27 -15.72 1.11 -6.17
CA THR A 27 -16.34 0.69 -4.91
C THR A 27 -17.83 0.40 -5.07
N PHE A 28 -18.28 -0.63 -4.35
CA PHE A 28 -19.70 -0.82 -4.09
C PHE A 28 -20.22 0.34 -3.22
N GLU A 29 -21.38 0.90 -3.59
CA GLU A 29 -22.01 2.07 -2.94
C GLU A 29 -21.14 3.34 -2.85
N GLY A 30 -20.04 3.44 -3.59
CA GLY A 30 -19.15 4.61 -3.48
C GLY A 30 -18.31 4.63 -2.18
N LYS A 31 -18.23 3.50 -1.44
CA LYS A 31 -17.64 3.45 -0.10
C LYS A 31 -16.35 2.65 -0.04
N ILE A 32 -15.33 3.25 0.57
CA ILE A 32 -14.14 2.55 1.06
C ILE A 32 -14.38 2.18 2.52
N ILE A 33 -14.23 0.91 2.88
CA ILE A 33 -14.45 0.42 4.24
C ILE A 33 -13.11 0.43 4.98
N ASN A 34 -13.04 1.08 6.14
CA ASN A 34 -11.89 0.94 7.03
C ASN A 34 -12.08 -0.27 7.93
N ALA A 35 -11.27 -1.31 7.79
CA ALA A 35 -11.40 -2.57 8.52
C ALA A 35 -11.25 -2.42 10.06
N ASN A 36 -10.69 -1.29 10.51
CA ASN A 36 -10.48 -0.98 11.91
C ASN A 36 -11.48 0.03 12.50
N ASP A 37 -12.43 0.52 11.71
CA ASP A 37 -13.35 1.61 12.11
C ASP A 37 -14.66 1.61 11.30
N TYR A 38 -15.21 0.43 11.01
CA TYR A 38 -16.48 0.31 10.29
C TYR A 38 -17.68 0.29 11.25
N GLN A 39 -18.86 0.68 10.75
CA GLN A 39 -20.07 0.72 11.58
C GLN A 39 -20.41 -0.66 12.14
N GLY A 40 -20.61 -0.72 13.47
CA GLY A 40 -20.93 -1.96 14.16
C GLY A 40 -19.76 -2.94 14.32
N ILE A 41 -18.51 -2.49 14.17
CA ILE A 41 -17.32 -3.28 14.50
C ILE A 41 -17.36 -3.73 16.00
N PRO A 42 -17.08 -5.00 16.31
CA PRO A 42 -17.02 -5.49 17.68
C PRO A 42 -15.91 -4.82 18.48
N GLU A 43 -16.16 -4.53 19.76
CA GLU A 43 -15.17 -3.90 20.65
C GLU A 43 -13.89 -4.73 20.80
N LYS A 44 -14.00 -6.06 20.73
CA LYS A 44 -12.84 -6.96 20.72
C LYS A 44 -11.93 -6.72 19.50
N ASP A 45 -12.53 -6.53 18.32
CA ASP A 45 -11.78 -6.31 17.08
C ASP A 45 -11.15 -4.92 17.08
N LYS A 46 -11.88 -3.89 17.53
CA LYS A 46 -11.33 -2.55 17.80
C LYS A 46 -10.13 -2.61 18.73
N ALA A 47 -10.22 -3.36 19.84
CA ALA A 47 -9.13 -3.48 20.79
C ALA A 47 -7.85 -4.10 20.18
N PHE A 48 -7.99 -5.09 19.29
CA PHE A 48 -6.84 -5.64 18.56
C PHE A 48 -6.21 -4.63 17.60
N TRP A 49 -7.04 -3.89 16.85
CA TRP A 49 -6.57 -2.82 15.97
C TRP A 49 -5.85 -1.71 16.74
N GLU A 50 -6.43 -1.28 17.86
CA GLU A 50 -5.84 -0.26 18.74
C GLU A 50 -4.50 -0.71 19.34
N SER A 51 -4.41 -1.97 19.78
CA SER A 51 -3.16 -2.54 20.28
C SER A 51 -2.06 -2.51 19.21
N MET A 52 -2.40 -2.89 17.97
CA MET A 52 -1.47 -2.84 16.84
C MET A 52 -1.04 -1.41 16.49
N ARG A 53 -1.99 -0.46 16.47
CA ARG A 53 -1.70 0.97 16.22
C ARG A 53 -0.75 1.53 17.27
N ARG A 54 -1.05 1.33 18.56
CA ARG A 54 -0.21 1.80 19.68
C ARG A 54 1.18 1.20 19.63
N TYR A 55 1.30 -0.08 19.32
CA TYR A 55 2.59 -0.74 19.17
C TYR A 55 3.41 -0.08 18.06
N TYR A 56 2.83 0.13 16.88
CA TYR A 56 3.53 0.80 15.78
C TYR A 56 3.88 2.25 16.11
N GLU A 57 2.96 3.03 16.66
CA GLU A 57 3.20 4.44 17.03
C GLU A 57 4.36 4.54 18.04
N ALA A 58 4.42 3.61 18.99
CA ALA A 58 5.55 3.50 19.90
C ALA A 58 6.84 3.27 19.10
N LEU A 59 6.90 2.26 18.21
CA LEU A 59 8.08 2.01 17.37
C LEU A 59 8.50 3.22 16.53
N SER A 60 7.55 3.91 15.91
CA SER A 60 7.80 5.08 15.06
C SER A 60 8.32 6.29 15.84
N ARG A 61 7.95 6.44 17.12
CA ARG A 61 8.51 7.47 18.01
C ARG A 61 9.91 7.07 18.48
N PHE A 62 10.11 5.78 18.78
CA PHE A 62 11.38 5.27 19.29
C PHE A 62 12.50 5.24 18.26
N SER A 63 12.20 5.09 16.96
CA SER A 63 13.19 5.18 15.89
C SER A 63 13.86 6.56 15.77
N ARG A 64 13.41 7.57 16.52
CA ARG A 64 13.99 8.92 16.60
C ARG A 64 14.95 9.13 17.77
N ILE A 65 15.04 8.18 18.70
CA ILE A 65 15.89 8.30 19.90
C ILE A 65 17.16 7.46 19.67
N PRO A 66 18.36 8.06 19.50
CA PRO A 66 19.59 7.33 19.16
C PRO A 66 20.14 6.44 20.30
N LEU A 67 19.42 6.28 21.41
CA LEU A 67 19.99 5.89 22.70
C LEU A 67 19.15 4.89 23.51
N ILE A 68 18.47 3.95 22.84
CA ILE A 68 17.71 2.89 23.54
C ILE A 68 18.40 1.54 23.35
N GLY A 69 18.63 0.83 24.46
CA GLY A 69 19.51 -0.33 24.58
C GLY A 69 19.21 -1.52 23.65
N LYS A 70 20.22 -2.41 23.50
CA LYS A 70 20.26 -3.55 22.56
C LYS A 70 19.01 -4.45 22.55
N ALA A 71 18.30 -4.58 23.68
CA ALA A 71 17.13 -5.46 23.81
C ALA A 71 15.88 -4.96 23.07
N THR A 72 15.53 -3.68 23.18
CA THR A 72 14.36 -3.11 22.47
C THR A 72 14.64 -2.96 20.97
N PHE A 73 15.90 -2.71 20.59
CA PHE A 73 16.34 -2.68 19.19
C PHE A 73 16.21 -4.05 18.50
N SER A 74 16.44 -5.15 19.23
CA SER A 74 16.30 -6.51 18.67
C SER A 74 14.85 -6.89 18.32
N ILE A 75 13.89 -6.43 19.13
CA ILE A 75 12.45 -6.63 18.87
C ILE A 75 11.99 -5.74 17.71
N TYR A 76 12.50 -4.50 17.62
CA TYR A 76 12.21 -3.57 16.52
C TYR A 76 12.64 -4.13 15.15
N ASP A 77 13.88 -4.64 15.08
CA ASP A 77 14.41 -5.20 13.84
C ASP A 77 13.57 -6.43 13.43
N GLU A 78 13.25 -7.37 14.31
CA GLU A 78 12.58 -8.61 13.87
C GLU A 78 11.14 -8.44 13.31
N PHE A 79 10.42 -7.37 13.68
CA PHE A 79 9.05 -7.10 13.21
C PHE A 79 8.98 -6.34 11.88
N GLN A 80 9.86 -5.36 11.66
CA GLN A 80 9.87 -4.52 10.45
C GLN A 80 10.98 -4.89 9.47
N LYS A 81 11.92 -5.77 9.84
CA LYS A 81 13.07 -6.11 9.01
C LYS A 81 12.65 -6.70 7.68
N ILE A 82 12.96 -5.91 6.67
CA ILE A 82 13.04 -6.37 5.31
C ILE A 82 14.42 -7.04 5.18
N LEU A 83 14.44 -8.37 5.14
CA LEU A 83 15.69 -9.13 5.02
C LEU A 83 16.46 -8.71 3.76
N GLY A 84 17.80 -8.75 3.82
CA GLY A 84 18.67 -8.43 2.68
C GLY A 84 18.24 -9.20 1.43
N PHE A 85 18.04 -8.47 0.32
CA PHE A 85 17.48 -9.02 -0.91
C PHE A 85 18.46 -9.98 -1.59
N TYR A 86 19.74 -9.65 -1.57
CA TYR A 86 20.80 -10.51 -2.09
C TYR A 86 21.59 -11.18 -0.95
N PRO A 87 22.12 -12.40 -1.18
CA PRO A 87 21.80 -13.27 -2.32
C PRO A 87 20.32 -13.73 -2.27
N LYS A 88 19.72 -13.96 -3.45
CA LYS A 88 18.36 -14.51 -3.55
C LYS A 88 18.36 -15.91 -2.93
N ARG A 89 17.38 -16.15 -2.05
CA ARG A 89 17.21 -17.39 -1.28
C ARG A 89 15.76 -17.56 -0.89
N ASP A 90 15.38 -18.75 -0.48
CA ASP A 90 14.04 -18.96 0.09
C ASP A 90 13.87 -18.11 1.36
N LEU A 91 12.86 -17.24 1.34
CA LEU A 91 12.44 -16.41 2.46
C LEU A 91 10.99 -16.70 2.87
N SER A 92 10.43 -17.84 2.45
CA SER A 92 9.02 -18.21 2.66
C SER A 92 8.66 -18.48 4.12
N LYS A 93 9.64 -18.78 4.99
CA LYS A 93 9.39 -19.08 6.41
C LYS A 93 8.71 -17.89 7.12
N PRO A 94 7.57 -18.10 7.82
CA PRO A 94 6.84 -17.02 8.47
C PRO A 94 7.63 -16.46 9.66
N ASN A 95 7.65 -15.13 9.79
CA ASN A 95 8.22 -14.41 10.92
C ASN A 95 7.24 -14.39 12.12
N PHE A 96 7.72 -13.88 13.26
CA PHE A 96 6.93 -13.83 14.49
C PHE A 96 5.69 -12.92 14.37
N ALA A 97 5.82 -11.78 13.69
CA ALA A 97 4.71 -10.87 13.42
C ALA A 97 3.54 -11.57 12.70
N LEU A 98 3.84 -12.29 11.62
CA LEU A 98 2.85 -13.03 10.85
C LEU A 98 2.17 -14.14 11.66
N ARG A 99 2.94 -14.87 12.48
CA ARG A 99 2.38 -15.91 13.36
C ARG A 99 1.42 -15.34 14.40
N GLN A 100 1.72 -14.17 14.96
CA GLN A 100 0.82 -13.49 15.89
C GLN A 100 -0.47 -13.04 15.21
N ILE A 101 -0.40 -12.49 14.00
CA ILE A 101 -1.59 -12.12 13.22
C ILE A 101 -2.50 -13.33 13.04
N TYR A 102 -1.98 -14.47 12.56
CA TYR A 102 -2.79 -15.68 12.40
C TYR A 102 -3.30 -16.26 13.73
N SER A 103 -2.59 -16.06 14.84
CA SER A 103 -3.10 -16.41 16.18
C SER A 103 -4.31 -15.54 16.56
N LEU A 104 -4.30 -14.25 16.23
CA LEU A 104 -5.45 -13.36 16.43
C LEU A 104 -6.61 -13.71 15.50
N LEU A 105 -6.35 -14.08 14.24
CA LEU A 105 -7.39 -14.58 13.32
C LEU A 105 -8.08 -15.84 13.89
N LYS A 106 -7.31 -16.79 14.44
CA LYS A 106 -7.85 -17.96 15.15
C LYS A 106 -8.73 -17.58 16.36
N LYS A 107 -8.44 -16.46 17.02
CA LYS A 107 -9.26 -15.90 18.11
C LYS A 107 -10.48 -15.11 17.62
N GLY A 108 -10.73 -15.06 16.31
CA GLY A 108 -11.89 -14.45 15.68
C GLY A 108 -11.70 -13.01 15.20
N TRP A 109 -10.48 -12.46 15.24
CA TRP A 109 -10.23 -11.09 14.79
C TRP A 109 -10.54 -10.92 13.30
N GLY A 110 -11.45 -10.01 12.97
CA GLY A 110 -11.89 -9.72 11.60
C GLY A 110 -13.01 -10.62 11.11
N LYS A 111 -13.50 -11.57 11.92
CA LYS A 111 -14.58 -12.48 11.50
C LYS A 111 -15.86 -11.71 11.17
N ASP A 112 -16.26 -10.76 12.03
CA ASP A 112 -17.46 -9.95 11.82
C ASP A 112 -17.43 -9.18 10.50
N LEU A 113 -16.32 -8.53 10.19
CA LEU A 113 -16.13 -7.83 8.92
C LEU A 113 -16.35 -8.78 7.74
N ILE A 114 -15.69 -9.94 7.74
CA ILE A 114 -15.77 -10.88 6.61
C ILE A 114 -17.17 -11.49 6.47
N GLU A 115 -17.85 -11.81 7.57
CA GLU A 115 -19.24 -12.32 7.51
C GLU A 115 -20.20 -11.27 6.93
N LYS A 116 -20.08 -9.98 7.32
CA LYS A 116 -20.86 -8.90 6.71
C LYS A 116 -20.61 -8.77 5.20
N LEU A 117 -19.34 -8.85 4.77
CA LEU A 117 -19.00 -8.77 3.35
C LEU A 117 -19.48 -9.99 2.55
N LYS A 118 -19.71 -11.15 3.20
CA LYS A 118 -20.24 -12.35 2.55
C LYS A 118 -21.71 -12.26 2.18
N GLU A 119 -22.48 -11.38 2.84
CA GLU A 119 -23.90 -11.14 2.52
C GLU A 119 -24.08 -10.67 1.06
N ASN A 120 -23.09 -9.97 0.52
CA ASN A 120 -23.01 -9.60 -0.90
C ASN A 120 -21.59 -9.86 -1.43
N PRO A 121 -21.30 -11.07 -1.96
CA PRO A 121 -19.95 -11.48 -2.31
C PRO A 121 -19.48 -10.83 -3.62
N LEU A 122 -18.71 -9.75 -3.50
CA LEU A 122 -18.02 -9.07 -4.60
C LEU A 122 -16.52 -9.37 -4.54
N PRO A 123 -15.74 -9.12 -5.60
CA PRO A 123 -14.29 -9.10 -5.46
C PRO A 123 -13.87 -8.13 -4.35
N LEU A 124 -12.93 -8.54 -3.51
CA LEU A 124 -12.39 -7.74 -2.40
C LEU A 124 -10.99 -7.26 -2.77
N ILE A 125 -10.76 -5.96 -2.72
CA ILE A 125 -9.44 -5.34 -2.87
C ILE A 125 -9.08 -4.68 -1.55
N SER A 126 -8.00 -5.14 -0.92
CA SER A 126 -7.47 -4.50 0.28
C SER A 126 -6.15 -3.77 0.02
N THR A 127 -5.99 -2.58 0.59
CA THR A 127 -4.73 -1.82 0.59
C THR A 127 -3.86 -2.11 1.81
N PHE A 128 -4.24 -3.11 2.61
CA PHE A 128 -3.46 -3.62 3.72
C PHE A 128 -3.54 -5.16 3.73
N PHE A 129 -2.45 -5.84 4.08
CA PHE A 129 -2.41 -7.30 3.98
C PHE A 129 -3.32 -7.99 5.02
N THR A 130 -3.54 -7.39 6.19
CA THR A 130 -4.31 -8.01 7.27
C THR A 130 -5.78 -8.29 6.86
N PRO A 131 -6.55 -7.34 6.28
CA PRO A 131 -7.89 -7.66 5.77
C PRO A 131 -7.91 -8.70 4.65
N ALA A 132 -6.88 -8.76 3.79
CA ALA A 132 -6.76 -9.84 2.80
C ALA A 132 -6.57 -11.21 3.48
N PHE A 133 -5.77 -11.29 4.54
CA PHE A 133 -5.61 -12.50 5.34
C PHE A 133 -6.89 -12.88 6.10
N MET A 134 -7.62 -11.90 6.64
CA MET A 134 -8.94 -12.13 7.25
C MET A 134 -9.88 -12.77 6.23
N ALA A 135 -9.97 -12.19 5.03
CA ALA A 135 -10.82 -12.69 3.95
C ALA A 135 -10.46 -14.12 3.56
N GLU A 136 -9.17 -14.43 3.40
CA GLU A 136 -8.74 -15.80 3.08
C GLU A 136 -9.03 -16.77 4.23
N PHE A 137 -8.65 -16.40 5.45
CA PHE A 137 -8.77 -17.25 6.64
C PHE A 137 -10.22 -17.59 6.99
N PHE A 138 -11.14 -16.64 6.83
CA PHE A 138 -12.57 -16.85 7.05
C PHE A 138 -13.32 -17.29 5.79
N ASN A 139 -12.63 -17.79 4.76
CA ASN A 139 -13.23 -18.36 3.55
C ASN A 139 -14.19 -17.40 2.84
N TYR A 140 -13.77 -16.16 2.62
CA TYR A 140 -14.50 -15.22 1.76
C TYR A 140 -14.71 -15.84 0.37
N PRO A 141 -15.93 -15.89 -0.18
CA PRO A 141 -16.23 -16.62 -1.41
C PRO A 141 -15.73 -15.90 -2.66
N GLY A 142 -15.61 -14.57 -2.63
CA GLY A 142 -15.12 -13.77 -3.74
C GLY A 142 -13.60 -13.84 -3.92
N GLU A 143 -13.15 -13.24 -5.02
CA GLU A 143 -11.73 -13.02 -5.29
C GLU A 143 -11.11 -12.05 -4.28
N ILE A 144 -9.87 -12.30 -3.89
CA ILE A 144 -9.16 -11.52 -2.88
C ILE A 144 -7.91 -10.91 -3.51
N PHE A 145 -7.85 -9.58 -3.55
CA PHE A 145 -6.72 -8.82 -4.02
C PHE A 145 -6.10 -8.00 -2.89
N CYS A 146 -4.78 -7.88 -2.90
CA CYS A 146 -4.00 -7.05 -1.99
C CYS A 146 -3.13 -6.08 -2.81
N VAL A 147 -3.36 -4.78 -2.64
CA VAL A 147 -2.51 -3.74 -3.22
C VAL A 147 -1.36 -3.49 -2.26
N VAL A 148 -0.13 -3.66 -2.75
CA VAL A 148 1.07 -3.32 -1.97
C VAL A 148 1.34 -1.82 -2.11
N CYS A 149 1.46 -1.14 -0.97
CA CYS A 149 1.65 0.32 -0.94
C CYS A 149 3.12 0.74 -1.05
N ASP A 150 4.05 -0.16 -0.73
CA ASP A 150 5.47 0.16 -0.52
C ASP A 150 6.34 -0.29 -1.70
N ALA A 151 7.49 0.38 -1.90
CA ALA A 151 8.45 0.03 -2.95
C ALA A 151 9.25 -1.26 -2.65
N ASP A 152 9.31 -1.68 -1.39
CA ASP A 152 9.82 -2.97 -0.90
C ASP A 152 8.97 -3.41 0.30
N ILE A 153 8.87 -4.71 0.56
CA ILE A 153 8.00 -5.27 1.60
C ILE A 153 8.73 -6.30 2.45
N SER A 154 8.29 -6.41 3.71
CA SER A 154 8.73 -7.46 4.62
C SER A 154 7.97 -8.76 4.37
N ARG A 155 8.46 -9.86 4.97
CA ARG A 155 7.82 -11.18 4.88
C ARG A 155 6.37 -11.16 5.37
N THR A 156 5.99 -10.25 6.26
CA THR A 156 4.65 -10.16 6.84
C THR A 156 3.56 -9.87 5.80
N TRP A 157 3.90 -9.28 4.65
CA TRP A 157 2.96 -8.98 3.57
C TRP A 157 2.48 -10.21 2.78
N ALA A 158 3.18 -11.34 2.89
CA ALA A 158 2.77 -12.61 2.29
C ALA A 158 2.06 -13.51 3.33
N PRO A 159 1.11 -14.36 2.93
CA PRO A 159 0.32 -15.15 3.87
C PRO A 159 1.17 -16.25 4.53
N ILE A 160 0.63 -16.88 5.58
CA ILE A 160 1.37 -17.89 6.35
C ILE A 160 1.70 -19.13 5.51
N ASN A 161 0.81 -19.50 4.59
CA ASN A 161 0.94 -20.60 3.63
C ASN A 161 0.87 -20.04 2.20
N PRO A 162 1.94 -19.40 1.71
CA PRO A 162 1.91 -18.61 0.49
C PRO A 162 1.75 -19.45 -0.78
N GLY A 163 2.28 -20.68 -0.79
CA GLY A 163 2.16 -21.61 -1.92
C GLY A 163 0.74 -22.12 -2.17
N THR A 164 -0.15 -22.06 -1.19
CA THR A 164 -1.56 -22.49 -1.33
C THR A 164 -2.55 -21.33 -1.27
N SER A 165 -2.06 -20.11 -1.07
CA SER A 165 -2.91 -18.93 -0.93
C SER A 165 -3.61 -18.60 -2.25
N LYS A 166 -4.83 -18.07 -2.15
CA LYS A 166 -5.61 -17.53 -3.27
C LYS A 166 -5.52 -16.01 -3.38
N ILE A 167 -4.81 -15.34 -2.47
CA ILE A 167 -4.64 -13.89 -2.49
C ILE A 167 -3.82 -13.50 -3.72
N LYS A 168 -4.37 -12.58 -4.50
CA LYS A 168 -3.74 -11.96 -5.67
C LYS A 168 -3.14 -10.62 -5.27
N TYR A 169 -1.96 -10.29 -5.79
CA TYR A 169 -1.21 -9.11 -5.38
C TYR A 169 -1.05 -8.14 -6.54
N PHE A 170 -1.37 -6.87 -6.30
CA PHE A 170 -0.99 -5.76 -7.16
C PHE A 170 0.31 -5.16 -6.63
N ALA A 171 1.42 -5.47 -7.30
CA ALA A 171 2.77 -5.07 -6.93
C ALA A 171 3.13 -3.72 -7.61
N PRO A 172 3.61 -2.72 -6.85
CA PRO A 172 3.95 -1.42 -7.41
C PRO A 172 5.31 -1.40 -8.11
N THR A 173 6.18 -2.36 -7.83
CA THR A 173 7.55 -2.41 -8.36
C THR A 173 7.98 -3.85 -8.64
N GLU A 174 8.96 -4.03 -9.53
CA GLU A 174 9.62 -5.32 -9.74
C GLU A 174 10.25 -5.87 -8.45
N ARG A 175 10.73 -4.98 -7.57
CA ARG A 175 11.26 -5.36 -6.26
C ARG A 175 10.22 -6.12 -5.44
N VAL A 176 8.99 -5.61 -5.38
CA VAL A 176 7.89 -6.27 -4.66
C VAL A 176 7.50 -7.59 -5.32
N VAL A 177 7.47 -7.64 -6.66
CA VAL A 177 7.20 -8.89 -7.39
C VAL A 177 8.20 -9.98 -6.96
N GLU A 178 9.48 -9.65 -6.97
CA GLU A 178 10.53 -10.59 -6.57
C GLU A 178 10.45 -10.94 -5.08
N ARG A 179 10.10 -10.00 -4.20
CA ARG A 179 9.86 -10.29 -2.77
C ARG A 179 8.75 -11.31 -2.58
N LEU A 180 7.59 -11.10 -3.21
CA LEU A 180 6.46 -12.00 -3.09
C LEU A 180 6.84 -13.42 -3.56
N LYS A 181 7.59 -13.55 -4.66
CA LYS A 181 8.14 -14.84 -5.11
C LYS A 181 9.10 -15.46 -4.08
N LEU A 182 10.06 -14.70 -3.54
CA LEU A 182 10.98 -15.18 -2.50
C LEU A 182 10.25 -15.59 -1.22
N TYR A 183 9.10 -14.97 -0.95
CA TYR A 183 8.21 -15.33 0.16
C TYR A 183 7.30 -16.51 -0.16
N GLY A 184 7.40 -17.12 -1.35
CA GLY A 184 6.67 -18.31 -1.75
C GLY A 184 5.27 -18.06 -2.31
N VAL A 185 4.91 -16.81 -2.62
CA VAL A 185 3.63 -16.50 -3.30
C VAL A 185 3.73 -16.99 -4.74
N ARG A 186 2.68 -17.68 -5.18
CA ARG A 186 2.59 -18.23 -6.54
C ARG A 186 2.65 -17.12 -7.59
N SER A 187 3.45 -17.32 -8.64
CA SER A 187 3.72 -16.26 -9.63
C SER A 187 2.45 -15.84 -10.39
N GLU A 188 1.52 -16.76 -10.63
CA GLU A 188 0.23 -16.46 -11.25
C GLU A 188 -0.69 -15.55 -10.41
N ASN A 189 -0.38 -15.39 -9.12
CA ASN A 189 -1.10 -14.51 -8.21
C ASN A 189 -0.40 -13.15 -8.03
N ILE A 190 0.67 -12.84 -8.78
CA ILE A 190 1.40 -11.58 -8.65
C ILE A 190 1.31 -10.79 -9.95
N PHE A 191 0.77 -9.58 -9.88
CA PHE A 191 0.59 -8.68 -11.01
C PHE A 191 1.43 -7.43 -10.79
N LEU A 192 2.36 -7.14 -11.70
CA LEU A 192 3.09 -5.87 -11.72
C LEU A 192 2.17 -4.79 -12.31
N THR A 193 1.66 -3.90 -11.48
CA THR A 193 0.69 -2.88 -11.90
C THR A 193 1.19 -1.44 -11.77
N GLY A 194 2.28 -1.22 -11.02
CA GLY A 194 2.63 0.11 -10.56
C GLY A 194 1.78 0.54 -9.35
N TYR A 195 2.14 1.66 -8.74
CA TYR A 195 1.38 2.26 -7.64
C TYR A 195 0.14 2.99 -8.20
N PRO A 196 -1.06 2.78 -7.63
CA PRO A 196 -2.26 3.43 -8.13
C PRO A 196 -2.20 4.93 -7.84
N LEU A 197 -2.36 5.75 -8.87
CA LEU A 197 -2.45 7.21 -8.75
C LEU A 197 -3.88 7.67 -9.07
N PRO A 198 -4.36 8.77 -8.45
CA PRO A 198 -5.69 9.29 -8.72
C PRO A 198 -5.84 9.72 -10.19
N LEU A 199 -7.02 9.48 -10.78
CA LEU A 199 -7.28 9.85 -12.18
C LEU A 199 -7.27 11.36 -12.39
N GLU A 200 -7.61 12.15 -11.37
CA GLU A 200 -7.45 13.61 -11.38
C GLU A 200 -6.00 14.08 -11.52
N ASN A 201 -5.01 13.22 -11.25
CA ASN A 201 -3.59 13.52 -11.44
C ASN A 201 -3.04 12.96 -12.75
N ILE A 202 -3.75 12.02 -13.40
CA ILE A 202 -3.28 11.35 -14.62
C ILE A 202 -4.10 11.74 -15.84
N GLY A 203 -5.42 11.76 -15.71
CA GLY A 203 -6.39 11.76 -16.80
C GLY A 203 -6.81 10.32 -17.13
N SER A 204 -6.97 10.05 -18.42
CA SER A 204 -7.27 8.73 -18.97
C SER A 204 -6.00 7.89 -19.19
N GLU A 205 -6.13 6.77 -19.91
CA GLU A 205 -4.98 6.01 -20.41
C GLU A 205 -4.02 6.84 -21.28
N LYS A 206 -4.50 7.96 -21.84
CA LYS A 206 -3.66 8.90 -22.61
C LYS A 206 -2.80 9.82 -21.73
N MET A 207 -3.04 9.82 -20.42
CA MET A 207 -2.32 10.61 -19.41
C MET A 207 -2.37 12.13 -19.66
N GLU A 208 -3.45 12.63 -20.24
CA GLU A 208 -3.55 14.03 -20.70
C GLU A 208 -3.32 15.04 -19.57
N THR A 209 -3.85 14.80 -18.37
CA THR A 209 -3.66 15.70 -17.23
C THR A 209 -2.21 15.68 -16.75
N LEU A 210 -1.63 14.49 -16.56
CA LEU A 210 -0.23 14.35 -16.15
C LEU A 210 0.73 15.01 -17.16
N LYS A 211 0.50 14.79 -18.45
CA LYS A 211 1.34 15.34 -19.50
C LYS A 211 1.26 16.86 -19.54
N GLU A 212 0.05 17.42 -19.44
CA GLU A 212 -0.13 18.87 -19.41
C GLU A 212 0.52 19.50 -18.17
N ASP A 213 0.32 18.92 -16.98
CA ASP A 213 0.98 19.38 -15.75
C ASP A 213 2.52 19.34 -15.87
N LEU A 214 3.07 18.28 -16.46
CA LEU A 214 4.51 18.15 -16.67
C LEU A 214 5.05 19.18 -17.67
N ARG A 215 4.29 19.55 -18.71
CA ARG A 215 4.69 20.58 -19.70
C ARG A 215 4.89 21.94 -19.05
N HIS A 216 4.04 22.32 -18.11
CA HIS A 216 4.21 23.58 -17.38
C HIS A 216 5.30 23.45 -16.32
N ARG A 217 5.35 22.32 -15.62
CA ARG A 217 6.30 22.09 -14.52
C ARG A 217 7.76 22.04 -14.97
N ILE A 218 8.06 21.47 -16.14
CA ILE A 218 9.44 21.38 -16.63
C ILE A 218 10.06 22.77 -16.85
N LEU A 219 9.26 23.78 -17.21
CA LEU A 219 9.72 25.15 -17.40
C LEU A 219 10.16 25.79 -16.08
N ASN A 220 9.51 25.42 -14.97
CA ASN A 220 9.92 25.83 -13.62
C ASN A 220 11.17 25.10 -13.14
N LEU A 221 11.34 23.82 -13.52
CA LEU A 221 12.47 22.99 -13.09
C LEU A 221 13.74 23.20 -13.94
N ASP A 222 13.59 23.65 -15.18
CA ASP A 222 14.69 23.93 -16.12
C ASP A 222 14.62 25.36 -16.67
N PRO A 223 14.79 26.40 -15.82
CA PRO A 223 14.67 27.79 -16.24
C PRO A 223 15.75 28.21 -17.26
N GLN A 224 16.85 27.45 -17.35
CA GLN A 224 17.94 27.70 -18.31
C GLN A 224 17.84 26.83 -19.58
N LYS A 225 16.78 25.99 -19.72
CA LYS A 225 16.55 25.08 -20.85
C LYS A 225 17.67 24.05 -21.11
N LYS A 226 18.55 23.80 -20.14
CA LYS A 226 19.68 22.86 -20.29
C LYS A 226 19.22 21.42 -20.40
N TYR A 227 18.21 21.04 -19.62
CA TYR A 227 17.62 19.71 -19.68
C TYR A 227 16.84 19.55 -21.00
N PHE A 228 16.08 20.57 -21.39
CA PHE A 228 15.35 20.58 -22.65
C PHE A 228 16.27 20.43 -23.86
N GLU A 229 17.35 21.22 -23.96
CA GLU A 229 18.31 21.13 -25.06
C GLU A 229 18.90 19.72 -25.20
N LYS A 230 19.22 19.09 -24.07
CA LYS A 230 19.83 17.75 -24.05
C LYS A 230 18.83 16.64 -24.41
N TYR A 231 17.57 16.76 -23.98
CA TYR A 231 16.56 15.70 -24.09
C TYR A 231 15.36 16.10 -24.96
N LYS A 232 15.55 17.06 -25.87
CA LYS A 232 14.48 17.66 -26.68
C LYS A 232 13.57 16.62 -27.33
N ILE A 233 14.17 15.65 -28.03
CA ILE A 233 13.44 14.60 -28.76
C ILE A 233 12.54 13.82 -27.80
N LEU A 234 13.07 13.36 -26.67
CA LEU A 234 12.32 12.61 -25.66
C LEU A 234 11.15 13.42 -25.09
N ILE A 235 11.37 14.70 -24.83
CA ILE A 235 10.35 15.60 -24.29
C ILE A 235 9.25 15.83 -25.32
N GLU A 236 9.60 16.12 -26.58
CA GLU A 236 8.63 16.36 -27.64
C GLU A 236 7.83 15.10 -27.99
N GLU A 237 8.46 13.92 -27.98
CA GLU A 237 7.77 12.64 -28.17
C GLU A 237 6.82 12.30 -27.02
N SER A 238 7.22 12.61 -25.77
CA SER A 238 6.45 12.24 -24.57
C SER A 238 5.33 13.23 -24.25
N LEU A 239 5.62 14.52 -24.38
CA LEU A 239 4.79 15.64 -23.93
C LEU A 239 4.30 16.53 -25.09
N GLY A 240 4.84 16.40 -26.30
CA GLY A 240 4.59 17.36 -27.38
C GLY A 240 5.35 18.69 -27.19
N ALA A 241 4.97 19.71 -27.95
CA ALA A 241 5.59 21.03 -27.85
C ALA A 241 5.40 21.64 -26.45
N LEU A 242 6.46 22.12 -25.80
CA LEU A 242 6.30 22.77 -24.50
C LEU A 242 5.58 24.12 -24.62
N SER A 243 4.88 24.51 -23.56
CA SER A 243 4.34 25.85 -23.41
C SER A 243 5.45 26.90 -23.42
N GLU A 244 5.14 28.13 -23.83
CA GLU A 244 6.14 29.22 -23.80
C GLU A 244 6.50 29.65 -22.38
N LYS A 245 5.55 29.53 -21.44
CA LYS A 245 5.66 29.94 -20.04
C LYS A 245 4.93 28.93 -19.16
N SER A 246 5.39 28.79 -17.92
CA SER A 246 4.64 28.07 -16.88
C SER A 246 3.40 28.88 -16.48
N ASP A 247 2.33 28.17 -16.13
CA ASP A 247 1.06 28.72 -15.62
C ASP A 247 1.05 28.95 -14.10
N HIS A 248 2.09 28.49 -13.39
CA HIS A 248 2.26 28.63 -11.94
C HIS A 248 3.74 28.89 -11.56
N PRO A 249 4.01 29.50 -10.39
CA PRO A 249 5.37 29.62 -9.85
C PRO A 249 5.94 28.27 -9.40
N LEU A 250 7.26 28.15 -9.30
CA LEU A 250 7.92 26.95 -8.77
C LEU A 250 7.35 26.60 -7.39
N THR A 251 6.70 25.43 -7.32
CA THR A 251 6.09 24.91 -6.10
C THR A 251 6.84 23.67 -5.63
N ILE A 252 7.31 23.69 -4.39
CA ILE A 252 8.01 22.57 -3.75
C ILE A 252 7.11 22.03 -2.64
N MET A 253 6.75 20.75 -2.72
CA MET A 253 5.99 20.06 -1.69
C MET A 253 6.93 19.17 -0.86
N PHE A 254 6.91 19.37 0.46
CA PHE A 254 7.55 18.48 1.42
C PHE A 254 6.48 17.56 2.02
N SER A 255 6.37 16.33 1.51
CA SER A 255 5.46 15.34 2.08
C SER A 255 6.11 14.63 3.28
N VAL A 256 5.62 14.91 4.48
CA VAL A 256 6.08 14.25 5.71
C VAL A 256 5.12 13.10 6.05
N GLY A 257 5.63 11.88 6.13
CA GLY A 257 4.85 10.68 6.48
C GLY A 257 4.98 10.28 7.95
N GLY A 258 3.93 9.69 8.51
CA GLY A 258 3.98 8.94 9.79
C GLY A 258 3.16 9.52 10.95
N ALA A 259 2.73 8.62 11.84
CA ALA A 259 1.96 8.87 13.06
C ALA A 259 2.79 9.54 14.17
N GLY A 260 3.27 10.76 13.90
CA GLY A 260 4.05 11.56 14.84
C GLY A 260 5.13 12.44 14.20
N ALA A 261 5.33 12.36 12.89
CA ALA A 261 6.40 13.09 12.25
C ALA A 261 6.16 14.60 12.11
N GLN A 262 4.91 15.02 12.13
CA GLN A 262 4.48 16.42 12.05
C GLN A 262 4.52 17.18 13.38
N LYS A 263 4.72 16.52 14.53
CA LYS A 263 4.56 17.19 15.84
C LYS A 263 5.68 18.20 16.16
N GLU A 264 6.74 18.25 15.34
CA GLU A 264 7.99 18.97 15.61
C GLU A 264 8.43 19.91 14.47
N ILE A 265 7.57 20.18 13.47
CA ILE A 265 7.82 21.20 12.42
C ILE A 265 7.11 22.50 12.79
#